data_AF-A0AAQ4E916-F1
#
_entry.id   AF-A0AAQ4E916-F1
#
_cell.length_a   1.000
_cell.length_b   1.000
_cell.length_c   1.000
_cell.angle_alpha   90.00
_cell.angle_beta   90.00
_cell.angle_gamma   90.00
#
_symmetry.space_group_name_H-M   'P 1'
#
loop_
_entity.id
_entity.type
_entity.pdbx_description
1 polymer ?
#
loop_
_entity_poly.entity_id
_entity_poly.type
_entity_poly.pdbx_seq_one_letter_code
_entity_poly.pdbx_strand_id
1 'polypeptide(L)'
;MNNADWNDANERISDDTMQALKAMGGFGMQVPPELGGIGATNCQTARLSETLGQYDLALGITLGAHQSIGFKGILLFGTDEQKRKYLPGLAAGEQLAAYCLTEPGSGSDAMSIKTRAELSPDGKHYILNGGKIWISNGGIADVFTVFAKTPVKLDSGEVRDRMTAFIVERSFGGVTSGPPEKKMGIKGSNTATVHFEDTKVPVENVLGNVGDGFKFPCAQVAMQILNNGRFGMSAVLCGTMRTAITKAVAHATTRAQFGSHLCTFGNVQEKLASMAARLYTAESLTYLLSGNMDRGFTDYHLEAASTKVTASECAWYVTDEAIQIHGGMGFMRETGLERCLRDIRIFRIFEGANDILRLFVALQGLQYAGGHLRELRRALRNPAAHLGLLFDQGSKRMRRAVGLGSAAPTLQQHAHPRLAGPAALVSRCIELCGGAVEHLLIKYGRNIIDEQFLLIRLAHSAIDVYCMIVVLSRASRALEKSLPSAEHEALLAQLVCSEASERVQANLGALRSAEKLANFATMRAVAEGMCEAGGAVPLNPLGV
;
A
#
# COMPACT_ATOMS: atom_id res chain seq x y z
N MET A 1 -20.72 -20.42 -11.41
CA MET A 1 -19.65 -19.59 -12.04
C MET A 1 -19.78 -18.17 -11.51
N ASN A 2 -18.67 -17.45 -11.24
CA ASN A 2 -18.70 -16.19 -10.49
C ASN A 2 -19.60 -15.10 -11.10
N ASN A 3 -20.39 -14.42 -10.27
CA ASN A 3 -21.26 -13.29 -10.66
C ASN A 3 -21.13 -12.14 -9.66
N ALA A 4 -20.38 -11.10 -10.05
CA ALA A 4 -20.11 -9.94 -9.20
C ALA A 4 -21.37 -9.11 -8.90
N ASP A 5 -22.36 -9.05 -9.81
CA ASP A 5 -23.60 -8.29 -9.58
C ASP A 5 -24.44 -8.99 -8.51
N TRP A 6 -24.53 -10.31 -8.61
CA TRP A 6 -25.20 -11.12 -7.60
C TRP A 6 -24.48 -11.01 -6.25
N ASN A 7 -23.14 -11.10 -6.23
CA ASN A 7 -22.37 -11.01 -4.99
C ASN A 7 -22.54 -9.63 -4.31
N ASP A 8 -22.56 -8.53 -5.08
CA ASP A 8 -22.81 -7.18 -4.56
C ASP A 8 -24.25 -7.01 -4.03
N ALA A 9 -25.25 -7.52 -4.76
CA ALA A 9 -26.65 -7.41 -4.39
C ALA A 9 -27.03 -8.24 -3.15
N ASN A 10 -26.41 -9.40 -2.98
CA ASN A 10 -26.66 -10.31 -1.85
C ASN A 10 -25.68 -10.13 -0.70
N GLU A 11 -24.70 -9.22 -0.83
CA GLU A 11 -23.69 -8.91 0.18
C GLU A 11 -22.93 -10.15 0.70
N ARG A 12 -22.75 -11.15 -0.17
CA ARG A 12 -21.95 -12.35 0.08
C ARG A 12 -21.42 -12.95 -1.20
N ILE A 13 -20.31 -13.68 -1.13
CA ILE A 13 -19.86 -14.54 -2.23
C ILE A 13 -20.75 -15.78 -2.29
N SER A 14 -21.21 -16.16 -3.49
CA SER A 14 -22.02 -17.37 -3.65
C SER A 14 -21.28 -18.64 -3.24
N ASP A 15 -22.01 -19.60 -2.66
CA ASP A 15 -21.42 -20.87 -2.20
C ASP A 15 -20.80 -21.65 -3.37
N ASP A 16 -21.43 -21.64 -4.55
CA ASP A 16 -20.90 -22.24 -5.77
C ASP A 16 -19.55 -21.62 -6.19
N THR A 17 -19.40 -20.29 -6.10
CA THR A 17 -18.13 -19.62 -6.37
C THR A 17 -17.07 -20.06 -5.35
N MET A 18 -17.42 -20.12 -4.07
CA MET A 18 -16.51 -20.54 -3.01
C MET A 18 -16.03 -21.97 -3.24
N GLN A 19 -16.95 -22.91 -3.55
CA GLN A 19 -16.60 -24.31 -3.82
C GLN A 19 -15.72 -24.46 -5.07
N ALA A 20 -16.02 -23.72 -6.14
CA ALA A 20 -15.18 -23.74 -7.33
C ALA A 20 -13.75 -23.24 -7.04
N LEU A 21 -13.61 -22.19 -6.21
CA LEU A 21 -12.29 -21.69 -5.82
C LEU A 21 -11.52 -22.67 -4.95
N LYS A 22 -12.20 -23.39 -4.03
CA LYS A 22 -11.58 -24.49 -3.26
C LYS A 22 -11.06 -25.58 -4.20
N ALA A 23 -11.89 -26.04 -5.14
CA ALA A 23 -11.53 -27.09 -6.09
C ALA A 23 -10.34 -26.70 -7.00
N MET A 24 -10.16 -25.41 -7.29
CA MET A 24 -9.04 -24.92 -8.10
C MET A 24 -7.79 -24.53 -7.29
N GLY A 25 -7.80 -24.69 -5.95
CA GLY A 25 -6.70 -24.30 -5.07
C GLY A 25 -6.55 -22.80 -4.82
N GLY A 26 -7.60 -22.00 -5.06
CA GLY A 26 -7.57 -20.54 -4.97
C GLY A 26 -7.32 -19.97 -3.56
N PHE A 27 -7.48 -20.79 -2.51
CA PHE A 27 -7.22 -20.42 -1.12
C PHE A 27 -5.76 -20.60 -0.70
N GLY A 28 -5.00 -21.43 -1.42
CA GLY A 28 -3.61 -21.80 -1.09
C GLY A 28 -2.58 -21.40 -2.15
N MET A 29 -2.72 -20.23 -2.80
CA MET A 29 -1.86 -19.89 -3.95
C MET A 29 -0.37 -19.88 -3.60
N GLN A 30 0.00 -19.32 -2.45
CA GLN A 30 1.41 -19.19 -2.01
C GLN A 30 1.84 -20.27 -1.02
N VAL A 31 0.95 -21.19 -0.63
CA VAL A 31 1.31 -22.28 0.28
C VAL A 31 2.18 -23.28 -0.50
N PRO A 32 3.29 -23.78 0.07
CA PRO A 32 4.14 -24.75 -0.60
C PRO A 32 3.38 -26.04 -0.98
N PRO A 33 3.72 -26.71 -2.09
CA PRO A 33 3.04 -27.93 -2.53
C PRO A 33 3.06 -29.05 -1.49
N GLU A 34 4.16 -29.20 -0.75
CA GLU A 34 4.31 -30.18 0.33
C GLU A 34 3.38 -29.92 1.55
N LEU A 35 2.78 -28.74 1.61
CA LEU A 35 1.78 -28.35 2.60
C LEU A 35 0.38 -28.16 1.97
N GLY A 36 0.16 -28.71 0.76
CA GLY A 36 -1.15 -28.76 0.10
C GLY A 36 -1.52 -27.51 -0.72
N GLY A 37 -0.58 -26.60 -0.97
CA GLY A 37 -0.82 -25.41 -1.79
C GLY A 37 -0.34 -25.51 -3.24
N ILE A 38 -0.45 -24.39 -3.97
CA ILE A 38 -0.01 -24.28 -5.38
C ILE A 38 1.50 -24.01 -5.48
N GLY A 39 2.11 -23.37 -4.47
CA GLY A 39 3.52 -22.98 -4.50
C GLY A 39 3.84 -21.83 -5.44
N ALA A 40 2.87 -20.94 -5.72
CA ALA A 40 3.08 -19.82 -6.62
C ALA A 40 4.03 -18.77 -6.02
N THR A 41 4.94 -18.23 -6.84
CA THR A 41 5.78 -17.10 -6.46
C THR A 41 4.95 -15.82 -6.28
N ASN A 42 5.55 -14.74 -5.77
CA ASN A 42 4.84 -13.45 -5.65
C ASN A 42 4.44 -12.92 -7.03
N CYS A 43 5.29 -13.02 -8.05
CA CYS A 43 4.94 -12.61 -9.42
C CYS A 43 3.79 -13.44 -10.02
N GLN A 44 3.81 -14.76 -9.81
CA GLN A 44 2.73 -15.64 -10.27
C GLN A 44 1.42 -15.31 -9.55
N THR A 45 1.48 -15.08 -8.23
CA THR A 45 0.34 -14.64 -7.44
C THR A 45 -0.20 -13.30 -7.92
N ALA A 46 0.67 -12.32 -8.22
CA ALA A 46 0.25 -11.03 -8.78
C ALA A 46 -0.54 -11.21 -10.08
N ARG A 47 -0.09 -12.11 -10.98
CA ARG A 47 -0.81 -12.38 -12.24
C ARG A 47 -2.19 -13.00 -12.01
N LEU A 48 -2.34 -13.87 -11.01
CA LEU A 48 -3.64 -14.44 -10.62
C LEU A 48 -4.54 -13.38 -9.98
N SER A 49 -4.00 -12.56 -9.09
CA SER A 49 -4.69 -11.44 -8.43
C SER A 49 -5.20 -10.38 -9.41
N GLU A 50 -4.44 -10.05 -10.46
CA GLU A 50 -4.92 -9.21 -11.56
C GLU A 50 -6.19 -9.77 -12.21
N THR A 51 -6.26 -11.09 -12.38
CA THR A 51 -7.44 -11.72 -12.98
C THR A 51 -8.64 -11.55 -12.06
N LEU A 52 -8.49 -11.78 -10.75
CA LEU A 52 -9.56 -11.54 -9.78
C LEU A 52 -10.07 -10.09 -9.85
N GLY A 53 -9.13 -9.13 -9.89
CA GLY A 53 -9.47 -7.71 -9.96
C GLY A 53 -10.13 -7.23 -11.24
N GLN A 54 -10.05 -8.00 -12.34
CA GLN A 54 -10.81 -7.72 -13.56
C GLN A 54 -12.30 -8.03 -13.40
N TYR A 55 -12.65 -8.99 -12.54
CA TYR A 55 -14.01 -9.50 -12.45
C TYR A 55 -14.73 -9.10 -11.16
N ASP A 56 -14.09 -9.23 -10.00
CA ASP A 56 -14.75 -9.06 -8.71
C ASP A 56 -13.78 -8.69 -7.57
N LEU A 57 -13.84 -7.44 -7.14
CA LEU A 57 -13.03 -6.92 -6.03
C LEU A 57 -13.45 -7.50 -4.68
N ALA A 58 -14.73 -7.78 -4.46
CA ALA A 58 -15.20 -8.37 -3.20
C ALA A 58 -14.65 -9.78 -3.01
N LEU A 59 -14.60 -10.54 -4.11
CA LEU A 59 -13.96 -11.85 -4.14
C LEU A 59 -12.44 -11.74 -3.92
N GLY A 60 -11.80 -10.78 -4.60
CA GLY A 60 -10.38 -10.47 -4.41
C GLY A 60 -10.04 -10.16 -2.95
N ILE A 61 -10.87 -9.39 -2.24
CA ILE A 61 -10.69 -9.10 -0.81
C ILE A 61 -10.96 -10.32 0.07
N THR A 62 -11.98 -11.13 -0.23
CA THR A 62 -12.25 -12.36 0.54
C THR A 62 -11.05 -13.30 0.52
N LEU A 63 -10.46 -13.54 -0.67
CA LEU A 63 -9.27 -14.36 -0.84
C LEU A 63 -8.01 -13.71 -0.28
N GLY A 64 -7.83 -12.40 -0.49
CA GLY A 64 -6.70 -11.64 0.02
C GLY A 64 -6.67 -11.58 1.55
N ALA A 65 -7.82 -11.32 2.18
CA ALA A 65 -7.96 -11.33 3.64
C ALA A 65 -7.58 -12.70 4.22
N HIS A 66 -7.92 -13.80 3.53
CA HIS A 66 -7.54 -15.15 3.93
C HIS A 66 -6.02 -15.40 3.80
N GLN A 67 -5.42 -15.18 2.63
CA GLN A 67 -4.06 -15.65 2.34
C GLN A 67 -2.98 -14.57 2.31
N SER A 68 -3.31 -13.34 1.89
CA SER A 68 -2.35 -12.25 1.82
C SER A 68 -2.01 -11.70 3.20
N ILE A 69 -2.96 -11.76 4.15
CA ILE A 69 -2.76 -11.33 5.54
C ILE A 69 -3.22 -12.34 6.59
N GLY A 70 -4.35 -13.03 6.38
CA GLY A 70 -5.01 -13.87 7.39
C GLY A 70 -4.13 -14.96 7.96
N PHE A 71 -3.62 -15.85 7.09
CA PHE A 71 -2.64 -16.87 7.48
C PHE A 71 -1.20 -16.55 7.08
N LYS A 72 -0.95 -15.40 6.42
CA LYS A 72 0.39 -15.03 5.94
C LYS A 72 1.44 -15.07 7.04
N GLY A 73 1.04 -14.71 8.27
CA GLY A 73 1.89 -14.82 9.44
C GLY A 73 2.42 -16.25 9.69
N ILE A 74 1.57 -17.27 9.53
CA ILE A 74 1.95 -18.69 9.68
C ILE A 74 2.97 -19.08 8.59
N LEU A 75 2.77 -18.61 7.36
CA LEU A 75 3.69 -18.89 6.25
C LEU A 75 5.09 -18.29 6.52
N LEU A 76 5.14 -17.04 6.98
CA LEU A 76 6.40 -16.29 7.16
C LEU A 76 7.11 -16.61 8.47
N PHE A 77 6.37 -16.81 9.56
CA PHE A 77 6.91 -16.84 10.92
C PHE A 77 6.52 -18.09 11.71
N GLY A 78 5.68 -18.96 11.14
CA GLY A 78 5.25 -20.17 11.81
C GLY A 78 6.38 -21.20 11.94
N THR A 79 6.37 -21.94 13.05
CA THR A 79 7.23 -23.13 13.21
C THR A 79 6.80 -24.24 12.24
N ASP A 80 7.62 -25.27 12.07
CA ASP A 80 7.28 -26.41 11.22
C ASP A 80 6.01 -27.13 11.70
N GLU A 81 5.81 -27.22 13.01
CA GLU A 81 4.60 -27.79 13.62
C GLU A 81 3.37 -26.94 13.33
N GLN A 82 3.45 -25.62 13.49
CA GLN A 82 2.35 -24.71 13.18
C GLN A 82 2.01 -24.77 11.68
N LYS A 83 3.02 -24.77 10.81
CA LYS A 83 2.84 -24.86 9.35
C LYS A 83 2.15 -26.15 8.95
N ARG A 84 2.63 -27.31 9.44
CA ARG A 84 2.02 -28.62 9.16
C ARG A 84 0.61 -28.75 9.72
N LYS A 85 0.33 -28.13 10.88
CA LYS A 85 -1.01 -28.15 11.49
C LYS A 85 -2.03 -27.34 10.69
N TYR A 86 -1.71 -26.11 10.32
CA TYR A 86 -2.71 -25.17 9.80
C TYR A 86 -2.73 -25.03 8.27
N LEU A 87 -1.56 -25.04 7.61
CA LEU A 87 -1.50 -24.67 6.19
C LEU A 87 -2.24 -25.62 5.24
N PRO A 88 -2.30 -26.95 5.46
CA PRO A 88 -3.08 -27.84 4.58
C PRO A 88 -4.57 -27.51 4.53
N GLY A 89 -5.23 -27.37 5.68
CA GLY A 89 -6.67 -27.06 5.75
C GLY A 89 -6.99 -25.64 5.24
N LEU A 90 -6.08 -24.69 5.49
CA LEU A 90 -6.18 -23.33 4.96
C LEU A 90 -6.01 -23.30 3.43
N ALA A 91 -5.03 -24.02 2.89
CA ALA A 91 -4.77 -24.06 1.45
C ALA A 91 -5.92 -24.70 0.65
N ALA A 92 -6.55 -25.72 1.22
CA ALA A 92 -7.75 -26.36 0.67
C ALA A 92 -9.02 -25.49 0.80
N GLY A 93 -8.98 -24.44 1.61
CA GLY A 93 -10.15 -23.63 1.95
C GLY A 93 -11.19 -24.38 2.80
N GLU A 94 -10.81 -25.47 3.44
CA GLU A 94 -11.63 -26.17 4.44
C GLU A 94 -11.79 -25.31 5.69
N GLN A 95 -10.71 -24.61 6.06
CA GLN A 95 -10.71 -23.57 7.08
C GLN A 95 -10.48 -22.21 6.42
N LEU A 96 -11.21 -21.19 6.86
CA LEU A 96 -10.97 -19.81 6.43
C LEU A 96 -10.18 -19.04 7.48
N ALA A 97 -9.48 -18.00 7.02
CA ALA A 97 -8.59 -17.21 7.84
C ALA A 97 -8.96 -15.73 7.83
N ALA A 98 -8.68 -15.07 8.95
CA ALA A 98 -8.86 -13.64 9.12
C ALA A 98 -7.68 -13.02 9.89
N TYR A 99 -7.44 -11.73 9.65
CA TYR A 99 -6.38 -10.95 10.29
C TYR A 99 -6.98 -9.95 11.28
N CYS A 100 -6.67 -10.11 12.57
CA CYS A 100 -7.33 -9.46 13.69
C CYS A 100 -6.41 -8.45 14.38
N LEU A 101 -6.30 -7.24 13.81
CA LEU A 101 -5.49 -6.15 14.36
C LEU A 101 -6.33 -4.98 14.88
N THR A 102 -7.15 -4.40 13.99
CA THR A 102 -7.89 -3.14 14.22
C THR A 102 -8.89 -3.23 15.37
N GLU A 103 -8.95 -2.16 16.16
CA GLU A 103 -9.87 -1.97 17.29
C GLU A 103 -10.60 -0.64 17.17
N PRO A 104 -11.74 -0.44 17.86
CA PRO A 104 -12.49 0.82 17.79
C PRO A 104 -11.64 2.07 18.11
N GLY A 105 -10.65 1.94 18.99
CA GLY A 105 -9.72 3.02 19.34
C GLY A 105 -8.38 3.01 18.60
N SER A 106 -8.10 2.00 17.76
CA SER A 106 -6.77 1.77 17.19
C SER A 106 -6.86 1.27 15.74
N GLY A 107 -6.67 2.20 14.80
CA GLY A 107 -6.59 1.94 13.36
C GLY A 107 -5.16 2.13 12.84
N SER A 108 -4.84 3.36 12.43
CA SER A 108 -3.50 3.73 11.95
C SER A 108 -2.42 3.60 13.03
N ASP A 109 -2.76 3.95 14.27
CA ASP A 109 -1.91 3.69 15.43
C ASP A 109 -2.13 2.25 15.92
N ALA A 110 -1.62 1.29 15.17
CA ALA A 110 -1.77 -0.14 15.46
C ALA A 110 -1.12 -0.56 16.79
N MET A 111 -0.21 0.26 17.34
CA MET A 111 0.50 -0.06 18.58
C MET A 111 -0.30 0.29 19.83
N SER A 112 -1.38 1.05 19.73
CA SER A 112 -2.25 1.42 20.86
C SER A 112 -3.39 0.45 21.16
N ILE A 113 -3.40 -0.73 20.51
CA ILE A 113 -4.40 -1.77 20.76
C ILE A 113 -4.50 -2.13 22.25
N LYS A 114 -5.72 -2.47 22.67
CA LYS A 114 -6.13 -2.76 24.05
C LYS A 114 -6.47 -4.22 24.29
N THR A 115 -6.72 -5.03 23.25
CA THR A 115 -6.89 -6.49 23.40
C THR A 115 -5.70 -7.05 24.17
N ARG A 116 -5.95 -7.87 25.19
CA ARG A 116 -4.93 -8.36 26.13
C ARG A 116 -4.88 -9.88 26.17
N ALA A 117 -3.69 -10.43 26.33
CA ALA A 117 -3.44 -11.85 26.51
C ALA A 117 -2.57 -12.06 27.75
N GLU A 118 -3.08 -12.78 28.74
CA GLU A 118 -2.39 -13.07 30.00
C GLU A 118 -1.98 -14.53 30.07
N LEU A 119 -0.71 -14.80 30.39
CA LEU A 119 -0.26 -16.17 30.57
C LEU A 119 -0.95 -16.80 31.79
N SER A 120 -1.52 -17.98 31.62
CA SER A 120 -2.16 -18.74 32.70
C SER A 120 -1.15 -19.05 33.82
N PRO A 121 -1.61 -19.22 35.07
CA PRO A 121 -0.72 -19.55 36.19
C PRO A 121 0.10 -20.83 35.99
N ASP A 122 -0.42 -21.79 35.22
CA ASP A 122 0.26 -23.05 34.87
C ASP A 122 1.19 -22.93 33.65
N GLY A 123 1.23 -21.76 33.00
CA GLY A 123 2.09 -21.47 31.86
C GLY A 123 1.72 -22.20 30.56
N LYS A 124 0.54 -22.81 30.48
CA LYS A 124 0.14 -23.65 29.33
C LYS A 124 -0.65 -22.92 28.24
N HIS A 125 -1.31 -21.82 28.59
CA HIS A 125 -2.09 -21.05 27.62
C HIS A 125 -2.12 -19.57 28.00
N TYR A 126 -2.49 -18.74 27.05
CA TYR A 126 -2.88 -17.35 27.28
C TYR A 126 -4.40 -17.25 27.40
N ILE A 127 -4.88 -16.40 28.29
CA ILE A 127 -6.28 -15.98 28.37
C ILE A 127 -6.41 -14.67 27.60
N LEU A 128 -7.05 -14.73 26.44
CA LEU A 128 -7.21 -13.63 25.50
C LEU A 128 -8.57 -12.95 25.70
N ASN A 129 -8.55 -11.64 25.92
CA ASN A 129 -9.73 -10.80 26.11
C ASN A 129 -9.65 -9.53 25.28
N GLY A 130 -10.72 -9.21 24.54
CA GLY A 130 -10.82 -7.98 23.78
C GLY A 130 -11.79 -8.05 22.60
N GLY A 131 -11.80 -6.98 21.81
CA GLY A 131 -12.67 -6.85 20.65
C GLY A 131 -11.94 -6.25 19.48
N LYS A 132 -12.15 -6.83 18.30
CA LYS A 132 -11.63 -6.38 17.01
C LYS A 132 -12.77 -5.90 16.14
N ILE A 133 -12.51 -4.90 15.30
CA ILE A 133 -13.52 -4.27 14.45
C ILE A 133 -13.10 -4.28 12.98
N TRP A 134 -14.09 -4.39 12.10
CA TRP A 134 -13.92 -4.43 10.64
C TRP A 134 -12.99 -5.53 10.14
N ILE A 135 -13.09 -6.71 10.74
CA ILE A 135 -12.29 -7.86 10.38
C ILE A 135 -12.88 -8.49 9.12
N SER A 136 -12.11 -8.43 8.03
CA SER A 136 -12.45 -9.15 6.81
C SER A 136 -12.43 -10.65 7.08
N ASN A 137 -13.47 -11.36 6.61
CA ASN A 137 -13.77 -12.75 6.94
C ASN A 137 -14.09 -13.01 8.43
N GLY A 138 -14.23 -11.98 9.28
CA GLY A 138 -14.40 -12.13 10.73
C GLY A 138 -15.62 -12.98 11.14
N GLY A 139 -16.69 -12.97 10.34
CA GLY A 139 -17.90 -13.77 10.58
C GLY A 139 -17.86 -15.18 9.99
N ILE A 140 -16.85 -15.52 9.18
CA ILE A 140 -16.77 -16.80 8.45
C ILE A 140 -15.44 -17.54 8.63
N ALA A 141 -14.43 -16.92 9.25
CA ALA A 141 -13.13 -17.53 9.50
C ALA A 141 -13.15 -18.49 10.68
N ASP A 142 -12.34 -19.53 10.58
CA ASP A 142 -12.08 -20.55 11.62
C ASP A 142 -10.74 -20.29 12.32
N VAL A 143 -9.78 -19.68 11.61
CA VAL A 143 -8.44 -19.37 12.11
C VAL A 143 -8.18 -17.87 12.04
N PHE A 144 -7.64 -17.30 13.10
CA PHE A 144 -7.34 -15.87 13.20
C PHE A 144 -5.87 -15.65 13.52
N THR A 145 -5.23 -14.74 12.80
CA THR A 145 -3.99 -14.12 13.30
C THR A 145 -4.39 -12.93 14.17
N VAL A 146 -4.30 -13.07 15.50
CA VAL A 146 -4.75 -12.06 16.47
C VAL A 146 -3.56 -11.35 17.10
N PHE A 147 -3.64 -10.02 17.18
CA PHE A 147 -2.65 -9.20 17.89
C PHE A 147 -3.20 -8.72 19.22
N ALA A 148 -2.46 -8.97 20.30
CA ALA A 148 -2.84 -8.60 21.65
C ALA A 148 -1.62 -8.11 22.45
N LYS A 149 -1.87 -7.33 23.50
CA LYS A 149 -0.88 -6.93 24.50
C LYS A 149 -0.63 -8.06 25.48
N THR A 150 0.61 -8.45 25.64
CA THR A 150 1.07 -9.40 26.65
C THR A 150 2.02 -8.70 27.62
N PRO A 151 1.90 -8.92 28.94
CA PRO A 151 2.90 -8.46 29.88
C PRO A 151 4.21 -9.24 29.69
N VAL A 152 5.31 -8.54 29.39
CA VAL A 152 6.64 -9.12 29.20
C VAL A 152 7.59 -8.57 30.26
N LYS A 153 8.19 -9.48 31.04
CA LYS A 153 9.26 -9.12 31.99
C LYS A 153 10.57 -8.94 31.22
N LEU A 154 11.13 -7.74 31.27
CA LEU A 154 12.41 -7.39 30.67
C LEU A 154 13.57 -7.82 31.58
N ASP A 155 14.78 -7.86 31.02
CA ASP A 155 16.02 -8.18 31.77
C ASP A 155 16.27 -7.23 32.95
N SER A 156 15.77 -5.99 32.87
CA SER A 156 15.80 -5.00 33.95
C SER A 156 14.87 -5.35 35.14
N GLY A 157 14.06 -6.40 35.02
CA GLY A 157 13.01 -6.77 35.97
C GLY A 157 11.70 -6.01 35.78
N GLU A 158 11.66 -5.00 34.92
CA GLU A 158 10.46 -4.23 34.60
C GLU A 158 9.49 -5.05 33.74
N VAL A 159 8.20 -4.98 34.04
CA VAL A 159 7.15 -5.59 33.20
C VAL A 159 6.57 -4.53 32.28
N ARG A 160 6.62 -4.77 30.97
CA ARG A 160 6.01 -3.90 29.96
C ARG A 160 5.06 -4.68 29.07
N ASP A 161 3.95 -4.05 28.73
CA ASP A 161 3.04 -4.61 27.73
C ASP A 161 3.67 -4.51 26.33
N ARG A 162 3.80 -5.66 25.67
CA ARG A 162 4.28 -5.78 24.29
C ARG A 162 3.20 -6.39 23.42
N MET A 163 3.19 -6.04 22.14
CA MET A 163 2.28 -6.68 21.20
C MET A 163 2.82 -8.06 20.84
N THR A 164 1.98 -9.08 20.89
CA THR A 164 2.26 -10.46 20.48
C THR A 164 1.20 -10.91 19.49
N ALA A 165 1.63 -11.70 18.49
CA ALA A 165 0.75 -12.32 17.52
C ALA A 165 0.42 -13.76 17.94
N PHE A 166 -0.82 -14.17 17.72
CA PHE A 166 -1.33 -15.48 18.07
C PHE A 166 -2.08 -16.10 16.88
N ILE A 167 -1.95 -17.40 16.72
CA ILE A 167 -2.89 -18.20 15.92
C ILE A 167 -4.04 -18.57 16.85
N VAL A 168 -5.25 -18.10 16.59
CA VAL A 168 -6.43 -18.39 17.41
C VAL A 168 -7.43 -19.17 16.57
N GLU A 169 -7.87 -20.32 17.04
CA GLU A 169 -8.96 -21.07 16.40
C GLU A 169 -10.29 -20.63 17.01
N ARG A 170 -11.34 -20.50 16.18
CA ARG A 170 -12.70 -20.24 16.65
C ARG A 170 -13.16 -21.30 17.65
N SER A 171 -12.70 -22.55 17.46
CA SER A 171 -13.00 -23.72 18.28
C SER A 171 -12.44 -23.66 19.70
N PHE A 172 -11.50 -22.74 20.00
CA PHE A 172 -10.93 -22.60 21.35
C PHE A 172 -11.94 -22.10 22.40
N GLY A 173 -13.13 -21.68 21.97
CA GLY A 173 -14.17 -21.14 22.85
C GLY A 173 -13.92 -19.68 23.21
N GLY A 174 -14.98 -18.95 23.57
CA GLY A 174 -14.89 -17.51 23.84
C GLY A 174 -14.74 -16.63 22.60
N VAL A 175 -14.75 -17.21 21.39
CA VAL A 175 -14.61 -16.48 20.13
C VAL A 175 -15.98 -16.31 19.46
N THR A 176 -16.48 -15.08 19.38
CA THR A 176 -17.73 -14.74 18.71
C THR A 176 -17.54 -13.62 17.70
N SER A 177 -18.52 -13.37 16.84
CA SER A 177 -18.48 -12.30 15.84
C SER A 177 -19.83 -11.62 15.70
N GLY A 178 -19.81 -10.31 15.41
CA GLY A 178 -21.02 -9.56 15.09
C GLY A 178 -21.61 -9.91 13.72
N PRO A 179 -22.78 -9.35 13.38
CA PRO A 179 -23.34 -9.48 12.04
C PRO A 179 -22.44 -8.81 10.99
N PRO A 180 -22.55 -9.19 9.70
CA PRO A 180 -21.83 -8.53 8.62
C PRO A 180 -22.17 -7.03 8.52
N GLU A 181 -21.14 -6.19 8.43
CA GLU A 181 -21.24 -4.74 8.34
C GLU A 181 -21.80 -4.27 7.00
N LYS A 182 -22.72 -3.29 7.05
CA LYS A 182 -23.23 -2.60 5.86
C LYS A 182 -22.23 -1.54 5.40
N LYS A 183 -21.83 -1.59 4.12
CA LYS A 183 -20.74 -0.78 3.57
C LYS A 183 -20.99 -0.34 2.13
N MET A 184 -20.25 0.70 1.70
CA MET A 184 -20.38 1.34 0.39
C MET A 184 -20.15 0.36 -0.77
N GLY A 185 -19.04 -0.38 -0.73
CA GLY A 185 -18.61 -1.32 -1.75
C GLY A 185 -17.96 -2.56 -1.15
N ILE A 186 -17.37 -3.39 -2.00
CA ILE A 186 -16.88 -4.74 -1.71
C ILE A 186 -17.90 -5.55 -0.90
N LYS A 187 -19.18 -5.37 -1.21
CA LYS A 187 -20.29 -5.85 -0.37
C LYS A 187 -20.28 -7.36 -0.19
N GLY A 188 -19.86 -8.09 -1.22
CA GLY A 188 -19.70 -9.55 -1.17
C GLY A 188 -18.66 -10.06 -0.15
N SER A 189 -17.70 -9.22 0.26
CA SER A 189 -16.70 -9.58 1.27
C SER A 189 -17.30 -9.48 2.65
N ASN A 190 -17.16 -10.53 3.47
CA ASN A 190 -17.56 -10.48 4.87
C ASN A 190 -16.70 -9.47 5.64
N THR A 191 -17.33 -8.68 6.51
CA THR A 191 -16.66 -7.74 7.42
C THR A 191 -17.45 -7.77 8.72
N ALA A 192 -16.83 -8.09 9.85
CA ALA A 192 -17.52 -8.20 11.13
C ALA A 192 -16.64 -7.73 12.29
N THR A 193 -17.25 -7.46 13.44
CA THR A 193 -16.51 -7.47 14.71
C THR A 193 -16.16 -8.90 15.09
N VAL A 194 -15.06 -9.08 15.84
CA VAL A 194 -14.68 -10.36 16.45
C VAL A 194 -14.38 -10.11 17.91
N HIS A 195 -14.99 -10.88 18.80
CA HIS A 195 -14.87 -10.75 20.24
C HIS A 195 -14.18 -11.98 20.82
N PHE A 196 -13.30 -11.75 21.78
CA PHE A 196 -12.58 -12.77 22.53
C PHE A 196 -12.91 -12.57 24.01
N GLU A 197 -13.55 -13.56 24.61
CA GLU A 197 -13.95 -13.57 26.02
C GLU A 197 -13.37 -14.83 26.68
N ASP A 198 -12.39 -14.64 27.55
CA ASP A 198 -11.63 -15.70 28.23
C ASP A 198 -11.17 -16.84 27.29
N THR A 199 -10.79 -16.47 26.07
CA THR A 199 -10.36 -17.42 25.04
C THR A 199 -9.01 -18.01 25.43
N LYS A 200 -8.95 -19.34 25.59
CA LYS A 200 -7.74 -20.05 25.98
C LYS A 200 -6.90 -20.39 24.75
N VAL A 201 -5.83 -19.64 24.53
CA VAL A 201 -4.91 -19.82 23.39
C VAL A 201 -3.67 -20.57 23.86
N PRO A 202 -3.38 -21.78 23.36
CA PRO A 202 -2.19 -22.53 23.77
C PRO A 202 -0.88 -21.74 23.57
N VAL A 203 0.15 -21.98 24.40
CA VAL A 203 1.43 -21.25 24.27
C VAL A 203 2.16 -21.55 22.96
N GLU A 204 2.00 -22.76 22.43
CA GLU A 204 2.52 -23.17 21.12
C GLU A 204 1.83 -22.47 19.95
N ASN A 205 0.73 -21.74 20.20
CA ASN A 205 0.02 -20.94 19.20
C ASN A 205 0.50 -19.47 19.15
N VAL A 206 1.51 -19.10 19.94
CA VAL A 206 2.22 -17.83 19.74
C VAL A 206 2.91 -17.86 18.38
N LEU A 207 2.67 -16.82 17.58
CA LEU A 207 3.25 -16.70 16.24
C LEU A 207 4.44 -15.74 16.26
N GLY A 208 5.63 -16.28 16.02
CA GLY A 208 6.88 -15.57 16.25
C GLY A 208 7.30 -15.65 17.72
N ASN A 209 7.84 -14.56 18.28
CA ASN A 209 8.38 -14.55 19.65
C ASN A 209 7.66 -13.55 20.53
N VAL A 210 7.49 -13.88 21.81
CA VAL A 210 6.96 -12.94 22.82
C VAL A 210 8.00 -11.84 23.10
N GLY A 211 7.62 -10.57 22.96
CA GLY A 211 8.45 -9.42 23.36
C GLY A 211 9.54 -8.98 22.38
N ASP A 212 10.41 -8.06 22.84
CA ASP A 212 11.39 -7.31 22.03
C ASP A 212 12.83 -7.87 22.09
N GLY A 213 13.08 -8.97 22.81
CA GLY A 213 14.43 -9.53 23.06
C GLY A 213 15.06 -10.29 21.88
N PHE A 214 14.36 -10.37 20.74
CA PHE A 214 14.77 -11.13 19.57
C PHE A 214 14.97 -10.22 18.37
N LYS A 215 15.74 -10.69 17.37
CA LYS A 215 16.07 -9.95 16.13
C LYS A 215 14.83 -9.43 15.36
N PHE A 216 13.63 -9.94 15.68
CA PHE A 216 12.33 -9.57 15.12
C PHE A 216 11.24 -9.45 16.22
N PRO A 217 10.99 -8.26 16.80
CA PRO A 217 9.86 -8.04 17.72
C PRO A 217 8.51 -8.28 17.04
N CYS A 218 7.49 -8.79 17.75
CA CYS A 218 6.16 -9.08 17.18
C CYS A 218 5.45 -7.87 16.52
N ALA A 219 5.83 -6.63 16.86
CA ALA A 219 5.39 -5.45 16.12
C ALA A 219 5.82 -5.47 14.64
N GLN A 220 6.97 -6.07 14.35
CA GLN A 220 7.44 -6.31 12.98
C GLN A 220 6.65 -7.42 12.29
N VAL A 221 6.08 -8.40 13.01
CA VAL A 221 5.23 -9.44 12.38
C VAL A 221 4.02 -8.81 11.69
N ALA A 222 3.29 -7.93 12.40
CA ALA A 222 2.17 -7.19 11.80
C ALA A 222 2.60 -6.40 10.56
N MET A 223 3.69 -5.62 10.69
CA MET A 223 4.15 -4.76 9.59
C MET A 223 4.71 -5.55 8.41
N GLN A 224 5.40 -6.66 8.64
CA GLN A 224 5.93 -7.52 7.59
C GLN A 224 4.82 -8.25 6.85
N ILE A 225 3.76 -8.70 7.55
CA ILE A 225 2.57 -9.26 6.91
C ILE A 225 1.94 -8.23 5.97
N LEU A 226 1.69 -7.00 6.45
CA LEU A 226 1.13 -5.92 5.61
C LEU A 226 2.05 -5.57 4.44
N ASN A 227 3.35 -5.39 4.68
CA ASN A 227 4.32 -5.10 3.62
C ASN A 227 4.35 -6.20 2.55
N ASN A 228 4.28 -7.46 2.96
CA ASN A 228 4.24 -8.60 2.05
C ASN A 228 2.90 -8.67 1.29
N GLY A 229 1.77 -8.29 1.89
CA GLY A 229 0.46 -8.31 1.24
C GLY A 229 0.22 -7.18 0.22
N ARG A 230 0.91 -6.04 0.35
CA ARG A 230 0.65 -4.81 -0.44
C ARG A 230 0.82 -4.98 -1.95
N PHE A 231 1.72 -5.84 -2.43
CA PHE A 231 1.84 -6.08 -3.88
C PHE A 231 0.58 -6.75 -4.46
N GLY A 232 -0.06 -7.66 -3.70
CA GLY A 232 -1.27 -8.38 -4.13
C GLY A 232 -2.45 -7.43 -4.31
N MET A 233 -2.59 -6.46 -3.39
CA MET A 233 -3.57 -5.38 -3.51
C MET A 233 -3.38 -4.57 -4.80
N SER A 234 -2.14 -4.16 -5.08
CA SER A 234 -1.81 -3.42 -6.28
C SER A 234 -2.11 -4.22 -7.55
N ALA A 235 -1.84 -5.52 -7.54
CA ALA A 235 -2.15 -6.41 -8.65
C ALA A 235 -3.67 -6.49 -8.94
N VAL A 236 -4.49 -6.68 -7.90
CA VAL A 236 -5.96 -6.65 -8.04
C VAL A 236 -6.40 -5.35 -8.71
N LEU A 237 -5.89 -4.20 -8.25
CA LEU A 237 -6.24 -2.90 -8.79
C LEU A 237 -5.78 -2.69 -10.25
N CYS A 238 -4.66 -3.28 -10.67
CA CYS A 238 -4.22 -3.26 -12.07
C CYS A 238 -5.22 -3.98 -12.97
N GLY A 239 -5.74 -5.13 -12.53
CA GLY A 239 -6.83 -5.82 -13.20
C GLY A 239 -8.10 -4.98 -13.33
N THR A 240 -8.45 -4.27 -12.26
CA THR A 240 -9.63 -3.39 -12.25
C THR A 240 -9.48 -2.25 -13.25
N MET A 241 -8.33 -1.57 -13.24
CA MET A 241 -8.03 -0.49 -14.17
C MET A 241 -8.09 -0.97 -15.63
N ARG A 242 -7.56 -2.16 -15.93
CA ARG A 242 -7.61 -2.74 -17.28
C ARG A 242 -9.05 -2.91 -17.76
N THR A 243 -9.94 -3.38 -16.89
CA THR A 243 -11.36 -3.56 -17.20
C THR A 243 -12.06 -2.22 -17.43
N ALA A 244 -11.81 -1.23 -16.56
CA ALA A 244 -12.36 0.10 -16.69
C ALA A 244 -11.91 0.79 -17.99
N ILE A 245 -10.61 0.71 -18.32
CA ILE A 245 -10.05 1.23 -19.59
C ILE A 245 -10.68 0.52 -20.78
N THR A 246 -10.81 -0.80 -20.75
CA THR A 246 -11.42 -1.56 -21.85
C THR A 246 -12.85 -1.11 -22.13
N LYS A 247 -13.66 -0.93 -21.08
CA LYS A 247 -15.02 -0.39 -21.19
C LYS A 247 -15.02 1.04 -21.74
N ALA A 248 -14.16 1.91 -21.21
CA ALA A 248 -14.06 3.31 -21.64
C ALA A 248 -13.67 3.44 -23.12
N VAL A 249 -12.66 2.68 -23.57
CA VAL A 249 -12.23 2.66 -24.98
C VAL A 249 -13.34 2.14 -25.88
N ALA A 250 -14.03 1.05 -25.50
CA ALA A 250 -15.14 0.51 -26.27
C ALA A 250 -16.27 1.53 -26.44
N HIS A 251 -16.64 2.23 -25.35
CA HIS A 251 -17.63 3.30 -25.41
C HIS A 251 -17.17 4.47 -26.27
N ALA A 252 -15.95 4.96 -26.06
CA ALA A 252 -15.41 6.11 -26.77
C ALA A 252 -15.28 5.87 -28.29
N THR A 253 -15.01 4.62 -28.69
CA THR A 253 -14.87 4.24 -30.10
C THR A 253 -16.22 4.12 -30.82
N THR A 254 -17.28 3.77 -30.10
CA THR A 254 -18.60 3.50 -30.71
C THR A 254 -19.58 4.66 -30.57
N ARG A 255 -19.49 5.44 -29.49
CA ARG A 255 -20.40 6.57 -29.23
C ARG A 255 -20.09 7.75 -30.15
N ALA A 256 -21.10 8.23 -30.87
CA ALA A 256 -21.04 9.44 -31.67
C ALA A 256 -21.75 10.62 -30.99
N GLN A 257 -21.11 11.79 -30.97
CA GLN A 257 -21.67 13.08 -30.57
C GLN A 257 -21.07 14.18 -31.43
N PHE A 258 -21.82 15.26 -31.65
CA PHE A 258 -21.36 16.40 -32.48
C PHE A 258 -20.80 15.99 -33.85
N GLY A 259 -21.35 14.93 -34.46
CA GLY A 259 -20.94 14.44 -35.78
C GLY A 259 -19.70 13.54 -35.83
N SER A 260 -19.03 13.25 -34.70
CA SER A 260 -17.83 12.39 -34.64
C SER A 260 -17.88 11.39 -33.49
N HIS A 261 -17.03 10.36 -33.53
CA HIS A 261 -16.85 9.45 -32.40
C HIS A 261 -16.11 10.13 -31.25
N LEU A 262 -16.44 9.77 -30.00
CA LEU A 262 -15.84 10.41 -28.84
C LEU A 262 -14.30 10.32 -28.83
N CYS A 263 -13.73 9.22 -29.31
CA CYS A 263 -12.28 9.01 -29.38
C CYS A 263 -11.53 10.00 -30.28
N THR A 264 -12.22 10.81 -31.10
CA THR A 264 -11.59 11.86 -31.92
C THR A 264 -11.44 13.20 -31.19
N PHE A 265 -12.11 13.38 -30.05
CA PHE A 265 -12.04 14.63 -29.30
C PHE A 265 -10.83 14.64 -28.35
N GLY A 266 -10.07 15.73 -28.37
CA GLY A 266 -8.82 15.86 -27.59
C GLY A 266 -9.01 15.65 -26.09
N ASN A 267 -10.14 16.09 -25.52
CA ASN A 267 -10.44 15.88 -24.09
C ASN A 267 -10.66 14.40 -23.73
N VAL A 268 -11.21 13.58 -24.64
CA VAL A 268 -11.36 12.14 -24.44
C VAL A 268 -10.02 11.43 -24.63
N GLN A 269 -9.23 11.87 -25.61
CA GLN A 269 -7.88 11.35 -25.85
C GLN A 269 -6.97 11.58 -24.65
N GLU A 270 -7.02 12.77 -24.04
CA GLU A 270 -6.28 13.09 -22.81
C GLU A 270 -6.66 12.13 -21.67
N LYS A 271 -7.96 11.92 -21.41
CA LYS A 271 -8.43 10.98 -20.40
C LYS A 271 -7.93 9.56 -20.65
N LEU A 272 -8.06 9.06 -21.88
CA LEU A 272 -7.59 7.73 -22.24
C LEU A 272 -6.06 7.59 -22.07
N ALA A 273 -5.29 8.61 -22.46
CA ALA A 273 -3.85 8.63 -22.30
C ALA A 273 -3.44 8.64 -20.81
N SER A 274 -4.07 9.49 -19.98
CA SER A 274 -3.83 9.53 -18.54
C SER A 274 -4.22 8.23 -17.85
N MET A 275 -5.33 7.60 -18.25
CA MET A 275 -5.74 6.30 -17.73
C MET A 275 -4.72 5.20 -18.08
N ALA A 276 -4.24 5.16 -19.32
CA ALA A 276 -3.23 4.20 -19.76
C ALA A 276 -1.89 4.40 -19.03
N ALA A 277 -1.43 5.65 -18.88
CA ALA A 277 -0.21 5.99 -18.16
C ALA A 277 -0.26 5.55 -16.69
N ARG A 278 -1.41 5.73 -16.03
CA ARG A 278 -1.64 5.31 -14.64
C ARG A 278 -1.65 3.80 -14.46
N LEU A 279 -2.36 3.06 -15.33
CA LEU A 279 -2.31 1.60 -15.34
C LEU A 279 -0.87 1.11 -15.57
N TYR A 280 -0.20 1.65 -16.58
CA TYR A 280 1.18 1.26 -16.91
C TYR A 280 2.13 1.48 -15.73
N THR A 281 2.01 2.62 -15.04
CA THR A 281 2.80 2.92 -13.84
C THR A 281 2.52 1.94 -12.71
N ALA A 282 1.25 1.74 -12.35
CA ALA A 282 0.86 0.86 -11.25
C ALA A 282 1.24 -0.61 -11.51
N GLU A 283 1.05 -1.10 -12.74
CA GLU A 283 1.42 -2.45 -13.14
C GLU A 283 2.94 -2.65 -13.06
N SER A 284 3.71 -1.66 -13.54
CA SER A 284 5.17 -1.72 -13.49
C SER A 284 5.71 -1.76 -12.06
N LEU A 285 5.14 -0.95 -11.16
CA LEU A 285 5.46 -0.97 -9.72
C LEU A 285 5.15 -2.33 -9.09
N THR A 286 3.95 -2.85 -9.36
CA THR A 286 3.47 -4.13 -8.82
C THR A 286 4.44 -5.26 -9.16
N TYR A 287 4.79 -5.39 -10.44
CA TYR A 287 5.63 -6.48 -10.92
C TYR A 287 7.10 -6.31 -10.58
N LEU A 288 7.59 -5.08 -10.45
CA LEU A 288 8.93 -4.84 -9.93
C LEU A 288 9.02 -5.26 -8.46
N LEU A 289 8.04 -4.86 -7.65
CA LEU A 289 7.98 -5.20 -6.22
C LEU A 289 7.91 -6.71 -6.02
N SER A 290 6.96 -7.39 -6.68
CA SER A 290 6.85 -8.85 -6.58
C SER A 290 8.11 -9.57 -7.08
N GLY A 291 8.75 -9.05 -8.14
CA GLY A 291 10.00 -9.59 -8.66
C GLY A 291 11.19 -9.40 -7.71
N ASN A 292 11.25 -8.28 -7.00
CA ASN A 292 12.25 -8.06 -5.96
C ASN A 292 12.04 -9.02 -4.79
N MET A 293 10.79 -9.23 -4.37
CA MET A 293 10.46 -10.20 -3.31
C MET A 293 10.87 -11.63 -3.71
N ASP A 294 10.58 -12.05 -4.94
CA ASP A 294 10.96 -13.38 -5.46
C ASP A 294 12.49 -13.58 -5.55
N ARG A 295 13.25 -12.48 -5.69
CA ARG A 295 14.72 -12.49 -5.68
C ARG A 295 15.33 -12.44 -4.27
N GLY A 296 14.50 -12.43 -3.22
CA GLY A 296 14.97 -12.43 -1.83
C GLY A 296 15.40 -11.05 -1.30
N PHE A 297 15.02 -9.96 -1.97
CA PHE A 297 15.21 -8.62 -1.38
C PHE A 297 14.36 -8.50 -0.11
N THR A 298 14.98 -8.04 0.97
CA THR A 298 14.32 -7.90 2.28
C THR A 298 13.97 -6.46 2.65
N ASP A 299 14.62 -5.49 1.99
CA ASP A 299 14.35 -4.07 2.16
C ASP A 299 13.55 -3.54 0.95
N TYR A 300 12.21 -3.54 1.10
CA TYR A 300 11.28 -3.07 0.07
C TYR A 300 10.07 -2.33 0.67
N HIS A 301 10.16 -1.93 1.94
CA HIS A 301 9.00 -1.40 2.68
C HIS A 301 8.52 -0.04 2.14
N LEU A 302 9.46 0.80 1.69
CA LEU A 302 9.17 2.08 1.04
C LEU A 302 8.51 1.87 -0.33
N GLU A 303 9.03 0.92 -1.11
CA GLU A 303 8.53 0.52 -2.42
C GLU A 303 7.13 -0.08 -2.31
N ALA A 304 6.88 -0.92 -1.30
CA ALA A 304 5.57 -1.49 -1.01
C ALA A 304 4.53 -0.43 -0.63
N ALA A 305 4.90 0.52 0.24
CA ALA A 305 4.04 1.64 0.60
C ALA A 305 3.74 2.53 -0.61
N SER A 306 4.76 2.89 -1.39
CA SER A 306 4.64 3.72 -2.59
C SER A 306 3.74 3.04 -3.64
N THR A 307 3.94 1.74 -3.86
CA THR A 307 3.14 0.93 -4.79
C THR A 307 1.66 0.91 -4.39
N LYS A 308 1.36 0.69 -3.10
CA LYS A 308 -0.02 0.70 -2.59
C LYS A 308 -0.69 2.07 -2.78
N VAL A 309 0.00 3.15 -2.40
CA VAL A 309 -0.52 4.52 -2.55
C VAL A 309 -0.80 4.83 -4.02
N THR A 310 0.18 4.59 -4.90
CA THR A 310 0.04 4.86 -6.33
C THR A 310 -1.07 4.04 -6.95
N ALA A 311 -1.11 2.72 -6.75
CA ALA A 311 -2.10 1.86 -7.38
C ALA A 311 -3.53 2.17 -6.94
N SER A 312 -3.76 2.43 -5.65
CA SER A 312 -5.09 2.78 -5.12
C SER A 312 -5.62 4.11 -5.66
N GLU A 313 -4.75 5.10 -5.86
CA GLU A 313 -5.15 6.40 -6.41
C GLU A 313 -5.28 6.38 -7.93
N CYS A 314 -4.42 5.63 -8.61
CA CYS A 314 -4.55 5.37 -10.05
C CYS A 314 -5.86 4.64 -10.35
N ALA A 315 -6.22 3.61 -9.59
CA ALA A 315 -7.46 2.86 -9.81
C ALA A 315 -8.71 3.69 -9.55
N TRP A 316 -8.68 4.56 -8.53
CA TRP A 316 -9.74 5.53 -8.29
C TRP A 316 -9.92 6.47 -9.50
N TYR A 317 -8.83 7.13 -9.93
CA TYR A 317 -8.87 8.05 -11.06
C TYR A 317 -9.34 7.37 -12.35
N VAL A 318 -8.79 6.19 -12.66
CA VAL A 318 -9.13 5.46 -13.89
C VAL A 318 -10.60 5.07 -13.92
N THR A 319 -11.16 4.64 -12.79
CA THR A 319 -12.57 4.23 -12.73
C THR A 319 -13.50 5.43 -12.79
N ASP A 320 -13.15 6.52 -12.12
CA ASP A 320 -13.86 7.80 -12.18
C ASP A 320 -13.91 8.36 -13.62
N GLU A 321 -12.77 8.38 -14.30
CA GLU A 321 -12.69 8.83 -15.70
C GLU A 321 -13.38 7.89 -16.68
N ALA A 322 -13.38 6.57 -16.41
CA ALA A 322 -14.18 5.64 -17.18
C ALA A 322 -15.68 5.96 -17.08
N ILE A 323 -16.17 6.31 -15.88
CA ILE A 323 -17.56 6.77 -15.69
C ILE A 323 -17.79 8.07 -16.45
N GLN A 324 -16.88 9.03 -16.34
CA GLN A 324 -17.00 10.32 -17.02
C GLN A 324 -17.07 10.18 -18.55
N ILE A 325 -16.28 9.28 -19.15
CA ILE A 325 -16.32 8.97 -20.59
C ILE A 325 -17.66 8.37 -21.01
N HIS A 326 -18.32 7.60 -20.14
CA HIS A 326 -19.67 7.05 -20.40
C HIS A 326 -20.80 8.06 -20.15
N GLY A 327 -20.51 9.22 -19.55
CA GLY A 327 -21.51 10.20 -19.16
C GLY A 327 -22.60 9.59 -18.27
N GLY A 328 -23.87 9.90 -18.56
CA GLY A 328 -25.01 9.38 -17.79
C GLY A 328 -25.09 7.85 -17.70
N MET A 329 -24.58 7.11 -18.71
CA MET A 329 -24.54 5.65 -18.66
C MET A 329 -23.58 5.15 -17.57
N GLY A 330 -22.46 5.83 -17.33
CA GLY A 330 -21.48 5.41 -16.34
C GLY A 330 -22.03 5.42 -14.90
N PHE A 331 -23.08 6.20 -14.65
CA PHE A 331 -23.80 6.23 -13.38
C PHE A 331 -24.81 5.07 -13.22
N MET A 332 -25.18 4.39 -14.31
CA MET A 332 -26.15 3.30 -14.29
C MET A 332 -25.50 1.97 -13.93
N ARG A 333 -26.21 1.16 -13.14
CA ARG A 333 -25.73 -0.14 -12.60
C ARG A 333 -25.30 -1.13 -13.69
N GLU A 334 -25.98 -1.12 -14.83
CA GLU A 334 -25.72 -2.04 -15.95
C GLU A 334 -24.28 -1.98 -16.48
N THR A 335 -23.61 -0.82 -16.35
CA THR A 335 -22.20 -0.70 -16.76
C THR A 335 -21.25 -1.43 -15.81
N GLY A 336 -21.66 -1.65 -14.56
CA GLY A 336 -20.83 -2.14 -13.46
C GLY A 336 -19.69 -1.20 -13.05
N LEU A 337 -19.52 -0.04 -13.68
CA LEU A 337 -18.47 0.92 -13.34
C LEU A 337 -18.74 1.59 -11.99
N GLU A 338 -20.01 1.90 -11.70
CA GLU A 338 -20.42 2.45 -10.41
C GLU A 338 -20.06 1.51 -9.25
N ARG A 339 -20.25 0.19 -9.43
CA ARG A 339 -19.84 -0.82 -8.45
C ARG A 339 -18.34 -0.80 -8.25
N CYS A 340 -17.56 -0.83 -9.34
CA CYS A 340 -16.09 -0.75 -9.23
C CYS A 340 -15.66 0.50 -8.47
N LEU A 341 -16.28 1.66 -8.71
CA LEU A 341 -15.95 2.90 -8.01
C LEU A 341 -16.27 2.80 -6.50
N ARG A 342 -17.43 2.24 -6.14
CA ARG A 342 -17.78 1.95 -4.74
C ARG A 342 -16.75 1.04 -4.07
N ASP A 343 -16.35 -0.02 -4.76
CA ASP A 343 -15.43 -1.03 -4.26
C ASP A 343 -14.01 -0.48 -4.05
N ILE A 344 -13.49 0.33 -4.98
CA ILE A 344 -12.11 0.85 -4.92
C ILE A 344 -11.94 1.87 -3.78
N ARG A 345 -13.01 2.54 -3.32
CA ARG A 345 -12.89 3.63 -2.33
C ARG A 345 -12.14 3.21 -1.07
N ILE A 346 -12.34 1.98 -0.60
CA ILE A 346 -11.71 1.46 0.63
C ILE A 346 -10.19 1.22 0.46
N PHE A 347 -9.71 1.03 -0.77
CA PHE A 347 -8.30 0.73 -1.04
C PHE A 347 -7.35 1.87 -0.68
N ARG A 348 -7.86 3.09 -0.56
CA ARG A 348 -7.10 4.26 -0.10
C ARG A 348 -7.02 4.35 1.44
N ILE A 349 -7.75 3.51 2.17
CA ILE A 349 -7.95 3.59 3.62
C ILE A 349 -7.34 2.39 4.34
N PHE A 350 -7.72 1.16 4.00
CA PHE A 350 -7.23 -0.03 4.69
C PHE A 350 -5.76 -0.35 4.33
N GLU A 351 -5.15 -1.32 5.02
CA GLU A 351 -3.76 -1.75 4.76
C GLU A 351 -2.73 -0.61 4.88
N GLY A 352 -3.06 0.34 5.77
CA GLY A 352 -2.42 1.64 5.92
C GLY A 352 -3.12 2.70 5.07
N ALA A 353 -3.71 3.69 5.74
CA ALA A 353 -4.28 4.85 5.06
C ALA A 353 -3.20 5.54 4.23
N ASN A 354 -3.52 5.97 3.01
CA ASN A 354 -2.52 6.54 2.11
C ASN A 354 -1.80 7.76 2.73
N ASP A 355 -2.48 8.54 3.57
CA ASP A 355 -1.89 9.67 4.31
C ASP A 355 -0.79 9.21 5.29
N ILE A 356 -1.04 8.12 6.03
CA ILE A 356 -0.05 7.52 6.94
C ILE A 356 1.10 6.90 6.15
N LEU A 357 0.82 6.23 5.03
CA LEU A 357 1.86 5.66 4.18
C LEU A 357 2.76 6.73 3.56
N ARG A 358 2.23 7.91 3.24
CA ARG A 358 3.03 9.07 2.80
C ARG A 358 3.96 9.55 3.91
N LEU A 359 3.44 9.74 5.12
CA LEU A 359 4.25 10.13 6.27
C LEU A 359 5.34 9.08 6.54
N PHE A 360 5.00 7.80 6.46
CA PHE A 360 5.94 6.69 6.56
C PHE A 360 7.05 6.78 5.50
N VAL A 361 6.69 6.97 4.22
CA VAL A 361 7.67 7.09 3.12
C VAL A 361 8.63 8.26 3.37
N ALA A 362 8.11 9.43 3.74
CA ALA A 362 8.94 10.59 4.04
C ALA A 362 9.85 10.37 5.26
N LEU A 363 9.29 9.92 6.38
CA LEU A 363 10.02 9.79 7.65
C LEU A 363 11.07 8.69 7.61
N GLN A 364 10.77 7.52 7.05
CA GLN A 364 11.74 6.44 6.88
C GLN A 364 12.89 6.86 5.96
N GLY A 365 12.57 7.51 4.83
CA GLY A 365 13.60 8.05 3.93
C GLY A 365 14.48 9.11 4.62
N LEU A 366 13.87 10.00 5.39
CA LEU A 366 14.58 11.01 6.20
C LEU A 366 15.45 10.39 7.30
N GLN A 367 15.00 9.31 7.94
CA GLN A 367 15.75 8.60 8.97
C GLN A 367 17.05 8.03 8.40
N TYR A 368 16.97 7.38 7.24
CA TYR A 368 18.13 6.85 6.52
C TYR A 368 19.14 7.97 6.18
N ALA A 369 18.65 9.07 5.59
CA ALA A 369 19.49 10.23 5.25
C ALA A 369 20.08 10.94 6.48
N GLY A 370 19.30 11.03 7.56
CA GLY A 370 19.72 11.63 8.84
C GLY A 370 20.84 10.85 9.52
N GLY A 371 20.84 9.52 9.39
CA GLY A 371 21.96 8.66 9.82
C GLY A 371 23.27 9.06 9.13
N HIS A 372 23.25 9.14 7.80
CA HIS A 372 24.40 9.54 6.98
C HIS A 372 24.89 10.97 7.31
N LEU A 373 23.98 11.91 7.52
CA LEU A 373 24.33 13.29 7.91
C LEU A 373 24.99 13.36 9.29
N ARG A 374 24.61 12.49 10.24
CA ARG A 374 25.27 12.39 11.55
C ARG A 374 26.68 11.85 11.43
N GLU A 375 26.90 10.85 10.58
CA GLU A 375 28.24 10.32 10.28
C GLU A 375 29.13 11.40 9.66
N LEU A 376 28.61 12.16 8.69
CA LEU A 376 29.31 13.31 8.10
C LEU A 376 29.64 14.40 9.13
N ARG A 377 28.71 14.76 10.03
CA ARG A 377 28.99 15.71 11.12
C ARG A 377 30.03 15.18 12.11
N ARG A 378 30.04 13.87 12.37
CA ARG A 378 31.04 13.23 13.23
C ARG A 378 32.43 13.25 12.57
N ALA A 379 32.50 13.00 11.27
CA ALA A 379 33.72 13.12 10.47
C ALA A 379 34.25 14.56 10.42
N LEU A 380 33.36 15.57 10.30
CA LEU A 380 33.70 16.99 10.37
C LEU A 380 34.30 17.42 11.72
N ARG A 381 33.94 16.75 12.83
CA ARG A 381 34.51 17.01 14.16
C ARG A 381 35.91 16.41 14.36
N ASN A 382 36.36 15.54 13.45
CA ASN A 382 37.73 15.01 13.40
C ASN A 382 38.34 15.23 12.00
N PRO A 383 38.69 16.48 11.64
CA PRO A 383 39.08 16.84 10.27
C PRO A 383 40.32 16.12 9.78
N ALA A 384 41.28 15.87 10.69
CA ALA A 384 42.57 15.24 10.38
C ALA A 384 42.44 13.78 9.92
N ALA A 385 41.38 13.06 10.32
CA ALA A 385 41.17 11.65 9.98
C ALA A 385 40.33 11.44 8.70
N HIS A 386 39.67 12.49 8.18
CA HIS A 386 38.66 12.35 7.11
C HIS A 386 38.77 13.44 6.01
N LEU A 387 39.98 13.97 5.78
CA LEU A 387 40.27 15.01 4.78
C LEU A 387 39.70 14.72 3.38
N GLY A 388 39.79 13.48 2.89
CA GLY A 388 39.27 13.09 1.57
C GLY A 388 37.74 13.17 1.46
N LEU A 389 37.02 12.86 2.54
CA LEU A 389 35.56 12.85 2.59
C LEU A 389 35.00 14.29 2.69
N LEU A 390 35.74 15.17 3.37
CA LEU A 390 35.43 16.59 3.52
C LEU A 390 35.66 17.38 2.23
N PHE A 391 36.75 17.08 1.51
CA PHE A 391 37.06 17.73 0.23
C PHE A 391 36.04 17.35 -0.86
N ASP A 392 35.70 16.07 -0.98
CA ASP A 392 34.70 15.58 -1.94
C ASP A 392 33.30 16.19 -1.67
N GLN A 393 32.86 16.20 -0.41
CA GLN A 393 31.55 16.76 -0.04
C GLN A 393 31.49 18.29 -0.11
N GLY A 394 32.57 18.99 0.26
CA GLY A 394 32.69 20.44 0.12
C GLY A 394 32.61 20.87 -1.35
N SER A 395 33.28 20.14 -2.24
CA SER A 395 33.20 20.37 -3.68
C SER A 395 31.80 20.11 -4.24
N LYS A 396 31.12 19.04 -3.81
CA LYS A 396 29.74 18.69 -4.20
C LYS A 396 28.70 19.70 -3.72
N ARG A 397 28.85 20.25 -2.51
CA ARG A 397 27.95 21.30 -1.98
C ARG A 397 28.16 22.64 -2.67
N MET A 398 29.41 23.03 -2.91
CA MET A 398 29.74 24.26 -3.65
C MET A 398 29.19 24.17 -5.09
N ARG A 399 29.44 23.07 -5.79
CA ARG A 399 28.86 22.76 -7.10
C ARG A 399 27.33 22.86 -7.13
N ARG A 400 26.64 22.25 -6.16
CA ARG A 400 25.18 22.40 -5.97
C ARG A 400 24.72 23.84 -5.76
N ALA A 401 25.48 24.64 -5.01
CA ALA A 401 25.14 26.04 -4.73
C ALA A 401 25.32 26.97 -5.95
N VAL A 402 26.26 26.67 -6.85
CA VAL A 402 26.50 27.46 -8.09
C VAL A 402 25.75 26.90 -9.32
N GLY A 403 24.83 25.93 -9.13
CA GLY A 403 24.06 25.34 -10.23
C GLY A 403 24.86 24.46 -11.21
N LEU A 404 26.13 24.21 -10.91
CA LEU A 404 26.99 23.28 -11.63
C LEU A 404 26.83 21.92 -10.94
N GLY A 405 25.84 21.12 -11.34
CA GLY A 405 25.41 19.87 -10.68
C GLY A 405 26.50 19.10 -9.93
N SER A 406 26.24 18.74 -8.68
CA SER A 406 26.96 17.62 -8.07
C SER A 406 26.76 16.39 -8.92
N ALA A 407 27.75 15.49 -8.96
CA ALA A 407 27.67 14.17 -9.57
C ALA A 407 26.46 13.35 -9.11
N ALA A 408 25.26 13.65 -9.60
CA ALA A 408 24.16 12.72 -9.60
C ALA A 408 24.55 11.60 -10.58
N PRO A 409 24.34 10.33 -10.22
CA PRO A 409 24.49 9.27 -11.20
C PRO A 409 23.52 9.55 -12.34
N THR A 410 24.06 9.80 -13.53
CA THR A 410 23.22 9.94 -14.72
C THR A 410 22.53 8.61 -14.96
N LEU A 411 21.19 8.60 -14.90
CA LEU A 411 20.44 7.39 -15.21
C LEU A 411 20.38 7.12 -16.72
N GLN A 412 20.91 8.03 -17.54
CA GLN A 412 20.96 7.87 -19.00
C GLN A 412 21.72 6.60 -19.39
N GLN A 413 22.76 6.21 -18.64
CA GLN A 413 23.53 4.99 -18.92
C GLN A 413 22.76 3.69 -18.62
N HIS A 414 21.68 3.77 -17.85
CA HIS A 414 20.83 2.64 -17.47
C HIS A 414 19.50 2.62 -18.24
N ALA A 415 19.27 3.61 -19.09
CA ALA A 415 18.07 3.72 -19.91
C ALA A 415 18.41 3.51 -21.38
N HIS A 416 17.43 3.03 -22.14
CA HIS A 416 17.58 2.93 -23.59
C HIS A 416 17.84 4.33 -24.19
N PRO A 417 18.71 4.51 -25.21
CA PRO A 417 19.07 5.82 -25.75
C PRO A 417 17.88 6.70 -26.17
N ARG A 418 16.82 6.09 -26.67
CA ARG A 418 15.56 6.79 -27.04
C ARG A 418 14.82 7.42 -25.85
N LEU A 419 15.12 6.98 -24.64
CA LEU A 419 14.55 7.48 -23.39
C LEU A 419 15.53 8.38 -22.62
N ALA A 420 16.56 8.91 -23.29
CA ALA A 420 17.52 9.84 -22.68
C ALA A 420 16.88 11.11 -22.09
N GLY A 421 15.85 11.65 -22.75
CA GLY A 421 15.08 12.80 -22.25
C GLY A 421 14.39 12.49 -20.92
N PRO A 422 13.50 11.47 -20.87
CA PRO A 422 12.92 10.99 -19.62
C PRO A 422 13.96 10.66 -18.52
N ALA A 423 15.07 10.00 -18.87
CA ALA A 423 16.13 9.69 -17.91
C ALA A 423 16.79 10.94 -17.31
N ALA A 424 16.95 12.01 -18.10
CA ALA A 424 17.44 13.30 -17.62
C ALA A 424 16.47 13.95 -16.62
N LEU A 425 15.16 13.88 -16.88
CA LEU A 425 14.14 14.37 -15.96
C LEU A 425 14.19 13.64 -14.62
N VAL A 426 14.30 12.31 -14.63
CA VAL A 426 14.44 11.52 -13.39
C VAL A 426 15.67 11.97 -12.60
N SER A 427 16.82 12.11 -13.28
CA SER A 427 18.08 12.47 -12.65
C SER A 427 17.98 13.84 -11.96
N ARG A 428 17.36 14.82 -12.63
CA ARG A 428 17.07 16.15 -12.06
C ARG A 428 16.14 16.06 -10.86
N CYS A 429 15.08 15.26 -10.92
CA CYS A 429 14.14 15.10 -9.80
C CYS A 429 14.79 14.45 -8.58
N ILE A 430 15.69 13.47 -8.77
CA ILE A 430 16.49 12.87 -7.68
C ILE A 430 17.36 13.94 -7.00
N GLU A 431 18.02 14.80 -7.76
CA GLU A 431 18.82 15.91 -7.21
C GLU A 431 17.97 16.88 -6.39
N LEU A 432 16.79 17.27 -6.92
CA LEU A 432 15.86 18.15 -6.22
C LEU A 432 15.39 17.52 -4.90
N CYS A 433 15.04 16.23 -4.91
CA CYS A 433 14.67 15.48 -3.69
C CYS A 433 15.81 15.48 -2.68
N GLY A 434 17.05 15.20 -3.11
CA GLY A 434 18.23 15.22 -2.23
C GLY A 434 18.45 16.59 -1.58
N GLY A 435 18.32 17.67 -2.37
CA GLY A 435 18.41 19.04 -1.85
C GLY A 435 17.29 19.41 -0.90
N ALA A 436 16.08 18.89 -1.10
CA ALA A 436 14.95 19.10 -0.20
C ALA A 436 15.14 18.35 1.13
N VAL A 437 15.53 17.08 1.08
CA VAL A 437 15.85 16.27 2.27
C VAL A 437 16.90 16.93 3.14
N GLU A 438 18.02 17.37 2.53
CA GLU A 438 19.09 18.05 3.25
C GLU A 438 18.61 19.35 3.90
N HIS A 439 17.83 20.15 3.18
CA HIS A 439 17.24 21.39 3.71
C HIS A 439 16.35 21.14 4.93
N LEU A 440 15.43 20.18 4.83
CA LEU A 440 14.49 19.86 5.90
C LEU A 440 15.20 19.32 7.15
N LEU A 441 16.17 18.41 6.99
CA LEU A 441 16.92 17.85 8.11
C LEU A 441 17.81 18.89 8.80
N ILE A 442 18.41 19.82 8.05
CA ILE A 442 19.19 20.92 8.63
C ILE A 442 18.29 21.89 9.41
N LYS A 443 17.13 22.25 8.85
CA LYS A 443 16.25 23.27 9.42
C LYS A 443 15.49 22.76 10.65
N TYR A 444 14.89 21.57 10.59
CA TYR A 444 13.96 21.09 11.61
C TYR A 444 14.56 20.00 12.52
N GLY A 445 15.62 19.32 12.08
CA GLY A 445 16.25 18.25 12.86
C GLY A 445 15.25 17.16 13.24
N ARG A 446 15.10 16.87 14.54
CA ARG A 446 14.13 15.87 15.04
C ARG A 446 12.67 16.36 14.98
N ASN A 447 12.45 17.68 14.99
CA ASN A 447 11.11 18.27 14.98
C ASN A 447 10.44 18.18 13.60
N ILE A 448 11.14 17.66 12.58
CA ILE A 448 10.55 17.43 11.25
C ILE A 448 9.34 16.49 11.32
N ILE A 449 9.23 15.65 12.35
CA ILE A 449 8.10 14.73 12.56
C ILE A 449 6.77 15.47 12.70
N ASP A 450 6.78 16.71 13.18
CA ASP A 450 5.58 17.53 13.40
C ASP A 450 5.21 18.37 12.16
N GLU A 451 6.07 18.41 11.15
CA GLU A 451 5.91 19.24 9.95
C GLU A 451 5.20 18.51 8.80
N GLN A 452 3.99 18.01 9.07
CA GLN A 452 3.26 17.14 8.13
C GLN A 452 2.99 17.77 6.76
N PHE A 453 2.74 19.07 6.67
CA PHE A 453 2.57 19.77 5.39
C PHE A 453 3.82 19.63 4.49
N LEU A 454 5.01 19.61 5.08
CA LEU A 454 6.27 19.45 4.37
C LEU A 454 6.52 17.98 4.05
N LEU A 455 6.29 17.09 5.02
CA LEU A 455 6.46 15.65 4.87
C LEU A 455 5.61 15.07 3.74
N ILE A 456 4.34 15.47 3.63
CA ILE A 456 3.43 14.97 2.58
C ILE A 456 3.92 15.37 1.18
N ARG A 457 4.42 16.60 1.00
CA ARG A 457 4.97 17.07 -0.28
C ARG A 457 6.27 16.35 -0.64
N LEU A 458 7.12 16.09 0.35
CA LEU A 458 8.30 15.26 0.18
C LEU A 458 7.93 13.84 -0.23
N ALA A 459 6.93 13.24 0.43
CA ALA A 459 6.45 11.90 0.12
C ALA A 459 5.89 11.80 -1.31
N HIS A 460 5.04 12.75 -1.73
CA HIS A 460 4.54 12.82 -3.11
C HIS A 460 5.68 12.83 -4.12
N SER A 461 6.69 13.67 -3.86
CA SER A 461 7.83 13.81 -4.76
C SER A 461 8.67 12.53 -4.82
N ALA A 462 8.90 11.88 -3.68
CA ALA A 462 9.62 10.61 -3.61
C ALA A 462 8.88 9.48 -4.35
N ILE A 463 7.56 9.41 -4.18
CA ILE A 463 6.70 8.44 -4.88
C ILE A 463 6.72 8.70 -6.39
N ASP A 464 6.57 9.95 -6.83
CA ASP A 464 6.63 10.30 -8.26
C ASP A 464 8.00 9.93 -8.84
N VAL A 465 9.11 10.25 -8.17
CA VAL A 465 10.46 9.85 -8.61
C VAL A 465 10.58 8.33 -8.75
N TYR A 466 10.07 7.57 -7.79
CA TYR A 466 10.06 6.11 -7.86
C TYR A 466 9.24 5.62 -9.06
N CYS A 467 8.04 6.17 -9.28
CA CYS A 467 7.20 5.85 -10.44
C CYS A 467 7.95 6.09 -11.75
N MET A 468 8.64 7.24 -11.89
CA MET A 468 9.41 7.57 -13.09
C MET A 468 10.55 6.56 -13.35
N ILE A 469 11.30 6.17 -12.32
CA ILE A 469 12.37 5.17 -12.43
C ILE A 469 11.82 3.84 -12.95
N VAL A 470 10.69 3.40 -12.41
CA VAL A 470 10.11 2.10 -12.70
C VAL A 470 9.56 2.02 -14.13
N VAL A 471 8.84 3.05 -14.59
CA VAL A 471 8.35 3.07 -15.99
C VAL A 471 9.50 3.21 -16.99
N LEU A 472 10.55 3.97 -16.65
CA LEU A 472 11.75 4.11 -17.46
C LEU A 472 12.48 2.76 -17.61
N SER A 473 12.61 2.00 -16.51
CA SER A 473 13.22 0.67 -16.52
C SER A 473 12.43 -0.31 -17.40
N ARG A 474 11.10 -0.36 -17.23
CA ARG A 474 10.25 -1.25 -18.03
C ARG A 474 10.29 -0.91 -19.52
N ALA A 475 10.13 0.36 -19.87
CA ALA A 475 10.12 0.80 -21.28
C ALA A 475 11.50 0.61 -21.93
N SER A 476 12.59 0.85 -21.20
CA SER A 476 13.96 0.58 -21.70
C SER A 476 14.12 -0.90 -22.04
N ARG A 477 13.71 -1.80 -21.13
CA ARG A 477 13.74 -3.25 -21.37
C ARG A 477 12.87 -3.65 -22.57
N ALA A 478 11.71 -3.03 -22.74
CA ALA A 478 10.82 -3.33 -23.87
C ALA A 478 11.47 -2.95 -25.20
N LEU A 479 12.12 -1.78 -25.28
CA LEU A 479 12.87 -1.32 -26.45
C LEU A 479 14.09 -2.20 -26.74
N GLU A 480 14.90 -2.52 -25.73
CA GLU A 480 16.06 -3.42 -25.85
C GLU A 480 15.68 -4.80 -26.39
N LYS A 481 14.53 -5.32 -25.95
CA LYS A 481 13.99 -6.61 -26.41
C LYS A 481 13.15 -6.52 -27.68
N SER A 482 12.98 -5.32 -28.26
CA SER A 482 12.13 -5.10 -29.43
C SER A 482 10.73 -5.71 -29.29
N LEU A 483 10.11 -5.53 -28.12
CA LEU A 483 8.75 -6.05 -27.88
C LEU A 483 7.73 -5.34 -28.79
N PRO A 484 6.62 -5.99 -29.18
CA PRO A 484 5.61 -5.38 -30.06
C PRO A 484 5.02 -4.07 -29.51
N SER A 485 4.95 -3.92 -28.18
CA SER A 485 4.44 -2.73 -27.50
C SER A 485 5.50 -1.67 -27.20
N ALA A 486 6.77 -1.90 -27.53
CA ALA A 486 7.88 -1.08 -27.05
C ALA A 486 7.77 0.41 -27.41
N GLU A 487 7.28 0.71 -28.62
CA GLU A 487 7.04 2.10 -29.06
C GLU A 487 5.98 2.79 -28.20
N HIS A 488 4.89 2.11 -27.89
CA HIS A 488 3.83 2.67 -27.06
C HIS A 488 4.27 2.79 -25.59
N GLU A 489 5.02 1.81 -25.08
CA GLU A 489 5.63 1.87 -23.74
C GLU A 489 6.59 3.05 -23.61
N ALA A 490 7.33 3.40 -24.67
CA ALA A 490 8.20 4.57 -24.70
C ALA A 490 7.39 5.88 -24.61
N LEU A 491 6.27 6.00 -25.32
CA LEU A 491 5.37 7.16 -25.23
C LEU A 491 4.78 7.30 -23.81
N LEU A 492 4.33 6.19 -23.22
CA LEU A 492 3.80 6.18 -21.86
C LEU A 492 4.87 6.60 -20.84
N ALA A 493 6.09 6.06 -20.95
CA ALA A 493 7.19 6.45 -20.07
C ALA A 493 7.55 7.94 -20.23
N GLN A 494 7.54 8.47 -21.45
CA GLN A 494 7.79 9.89 -21.69
C GLN A 494 6.71 10.77 -21.04
N LEU A 495 5.43 10.43 -21.22
CA LEU A 495 4.30 11.16 -20.64
C LEU A 495 4.37 11.14 -19.11
N VAL A 496 4.51 9.94 -18.50
CA VAL A 496 4.62 9.77 -17.05
C VAL A 496 5.78 10.58 -16.48
N CYS A 497 6.96 10.50 -17.09
CA CYS A 497 8.13 11.23 -16.62
C CYS A 497 7.98 12.75 -16.75
N SER A 498 7.33 13.25 -17.80
CA SER A 498 7.09 14.69 -17.97
C SER A 498 6.19 15.23 -16.87
N GLU A 499 4.98 14.67 -16.72
CA GLU A 499 4.00 15.15 -15.75
C GLU A 499 4.47 14.96 -14.29
N ALA A 500 5.11 13.82 -13.99
CA ALA A 500 5.65 13.56 -12.67
C ALA A 500 6.78 14.55 -12.32
N SER A 501 7.63 14.93 -13.30
CA SER A 501 8.68 15.91 -13.07
C SER A 501 8.12 17.30 -12.71
N GLU A 502 7.03 17.72 -13.35
CA GLU A 502 6.34 18.97 -13.03
C GLU A 502 5.77 18.95 -11.61
N ARG A 503 5.10 17.85 -11.22
CA ARG A 503 4.58 17.69 -9.85
C ARG A 503 5.70 17.69 -8.80
N VAL A 504 6.81 17.02 -9.07
CA VAL A 504 8.00 17.03 -8.19
C VAL A 504 8.52 18.46 -8.02
N GLN A 505 8.70 19.20 -9.12
CA GLN A 505 9.18 20.59 -9.07
C GLN A 505 8.23 21.48 -8.26
N ALA A 506 6.92 21.36 -8.46
CA ALA A 506 5.92 22.13 -7.73
C ALA A 506 5.93 21.80 -6.22
N ASN A 507 5.91 20.50 -5.87
CA ASN A 507 5.89 20.05 -4.48
C ASN A 507 7.16 20.45 -3.72
N LEU A 508 8.34 20.25 -4.31
CA LEU A 508 9.62 20.57 -3.68
C LEU A 508 9.89 22.09 -3.66
N GLY A 509 9.45 22.83 -4.67
CA GLY A 509 9.50 24.28 -4.69
C GLY A 509 8.69 24.90 -3.53
N ALA A 510 7.53 24.32 -3.21
CA ALA A 510 6.70 24.76 -2.08
C ALA A 510 7.39 24.62 -0.71
N LEU A 511 8.40 23.75 -0.57
CA LEU A 511 9.14 23.58 0.69
C LEU A 511 10.03 24.77 1.04
N ARG A 512 10.35 25.63 0.07
CA ARG A 512 11.24 26.79 0.22
C ARG A 512 10.57 28.14 -0.06
N SER A 513 9.39 28.13 -0.67
CA SER A 513 8.65 29.36 -0.99
C SER A 513 8.04 29.98 0.26
N ALA A 514 8.42 31.22 0.58
CA ALA A 514 7.87 31.95 1.72
C ALA A 514 6.33 32.10 1.65
N GLU A 515 5.81 32.37 0.45
CA GLU A 515 4.36 32.44 0.20
C GLU A 515 3.67 31.10 0.49
N LYS A 516 4.21 29.98 -0.03
CA LYS A 516 3.61 28.66 0.20
C LYS A 516 3.71 28.23 1.66
N LEU A 517 4.79 28.58 2.35
CA LEU A 517 4.94 28.33 3.78
C LEU A 517 3.94 29.15 4.61
N ALA A 518 3.70 30.42 4.24
CA ALA A 518 2.68 31.25 4.90
C ALA A 518 1.27 30.64 4.74
N ASN A 519 0.97 30.06 3.58
CA ASN A 519 -0.31 29.37 3.36
C ASN A 519 -0.53 28.19 4.32
N PHE A 520 0.52 27.52 4.81
CA PHE A 520 0.34 26.43 5.79
C PHE A 520 -0.11 26.94 7.16
N ALA A 521 0.37 28.13 7.56
CA ALA A 521 -0.15 28.79 8.75
C ALA A 521 -1.63 29.19 8.58
N THR A 522 -1.99 29.71 7.40
CA THR A 522 -3.39 30.02 7.08
C THR A 522 -4.27 28.76 7.06
N MET A 523 -3.81 27.66 6.46
CA MET A 523 -4.53 26.38 6.46
C MET A 523 -4.77 25.87 7.88
N ARG A 524 -3.78 25.99 8.77
CA ARG A 524 -3.93 25.64 10.18
C ARG A 524 -5.00 26.49 10.86
N ALA A 525 -4.95 27.81 10.71
CA ALA A 525 -5.94 28.72 11.31
C ALA A 525 -7.37 28.46 10.79
N VAL A 526 -7.53 28.19 9.50
CA VAL A 526 -8.84 27.81 8.91
C VAL A 526 -9.35 26.52 9.54
N ALA A 527 -8.50 25.50 9.65
CA ALA A 527 -8.87 24.21 10.24
C ALA A 527 -9.23 24.35 11.73
N GLU A 528 -8.45 25.14 12.50
CA GLU A 528 -8.73 25.45 13.91
C GLU A 528 -10.11 26.11 14.06
N GLY A 529 -10.41 27.14 13.27
CA GLY A 529 -11.73 27.79 13.30
C GLY A 529 -12.89 26.86 12.93
N MET A 530 -12.68 25.95 11.97
CA MET A 530 -13.69 24.93 11.62
C MET A 530 -13.92 23.93 12.78
N CYS A 531 -12.86 23.51 13.45
CA CYS A 531 -12.96 22.60 14.60
C CYS A 531 -13.66 23.25 15.78
N GLU A 532 -13.34 24.52 16.08
CA GLU A 532 -14.01 25.31 17.13
C GLU A 532 -15.50 25.50 16.83
N ALA A 533 -15.86 25.73 15.56
CA ALA A 533 -17.24 25.89 15.12
C ALA A 533 -18.00 24.56 14.97
N GLY A 534 -17.30 23.42 14.97
CA GLY A 534 -17.88 22.10 14.67
C GLY A 534 -18.38 21.94 13.22
N GLY A 535 -17.89 22.73 12.28
CA GLY A 535 -18.39 22.76 10.89
C GLY A 535 -17.75 23.80 9.99
N ALA A 536 -18.38 24.07 8.84
CA ALA A 536 -17.97 25.16 7.96
C ALA A 536 -18.27 26.51 8.64
N VAL A 537 -17.24 27.36 8.77
CA VAL A 537 -17.37 28.67 9.43
C VAL A 537 -18.18 29.68 8.62
N PRO A 538 -17.95 29.83 7.29
CA PRO A 538 -18.71 30.79 6.52
C PRO A 538 -20.17 30.35 6.38
N LEU A 539 -21.09 31.26 6.69
CA LEU A 539 -22.49 31.14 6.27
C LEU A 539 -22.58 31.23 4.74
N ASN A 540 -23.75 30.88 4.20
CA ASN A 540 -23.99 31.19 2.80
C ASN A 540 -23.99 32.72 2.58
N PRO A 541 -23.86 33.21 1.34
CA PRO A 541 -23.81 34.65 1.05
C PRO A 541 -25.03 35.48 1.51
N LEU A 542 -26.12 34.84 1.95
CA LEU A 542 -27.28 35.51 2.52
C LEU A 542 -27.16 35.70 4.05
N GLY A 543 -26.11 35.16 4.67
CA GLY A 543 -25.88 35.25 6.10
C GLY A 543 -26.81 34.39 6.95
N VAL A 544 -27.37 33.31 6.38
CA VAL A 544 -28.25 32.35 7.08
C VAL A 544 -27.70 30.93 7.07
#